data_AF-A0AAV9HRQ0-F1
#
_entry.id   AF-A0AAV9HRQ0-F1
#
_cell.length_a   1.000
_cell.length_b   1.000
_cell.length_c   1.000
_cell.angle_alpha   90.00
_cell.angle_beta   90.00
_cell.angle_gamma   90.00
#
_symmetry.space_group_name_H-M   'P 1'
#
loop_
_entity.id
_entity.type
_entity.pdbx_description
1 polymer ?
#
loop_
_entity_poly.entity_id
_entity_poly.type
_entity_poly.pdbx_seq_one_letter_code
_entity_poly.pdbx_strand_id
1 'polypeptide(L)'
;MYDIIPGVSQETSWTLTNITYMFGSYIMFHYVRGVPFEFNSGAYDNLNMWEQIDDGAQYTPAKKFLLSVPIVLFLLSTHYTHYDLAYFTINFLALLAVVVPKLPMSHRMRVGLFSGIPEE
;
A
#
# COMPACT_ATOMS: atom_id res chain seq x y z
N MET A 1 -3.43 14.53 12.95
CA MET A 1 -4.74 14.84 12.32
C MET A 1 -5.90 14.23 13.09
N TYR A 2 -5.75 13.05 13.71
CA TYR A 2 -6.79 12.49 14.58
C TYR A 2 -6.68 12.94 16.05
N ASP A 3 -5.51 13.44 16.48
CA ASP A 3 -5.30 13.95 17.86
C ASP A 3 -6.15 15.18 18.22
N ILE A 4 -6.71 15.86 17.23
CA ILE A 4 -7.62 17.01 17.44
C ILE A 4 -9.06 16.57 17.73
N ILE A 5 -9.39 15.28 17.60
CA ILE A 5 -10.74 14.76 17.82
C ILE A 5 -10.89 14.44 19.31
N PRO A 6 -11.83 15.08 20.03
CA PRO A 6 -12.04 14.80 21.45
C PRO A 6 -12.40 13.34 21.70
N GLY A 7 -11.76 12.72 22.69
CA GLY A 7 -12.01 11.32 23.08
C GLY A 7 -11.20 10.28 22.31
N VAL A 8 -10.40 10.68 21.30
CA VAL A 8 -9.48 9.78 20.62
C VAL A 8 -8.16 9.70 21.39
N SER A 9 -7.74 8.49 21.76
CA SER A 9 -6.44 8.28 22.40
C SER A 9 -5.30 8.49 21.39
N GLN A 10 -4.10 8.75 21.89
CA GLN A 10 -2.93 8.94 21.04
C GLN A 10 -2.62 7.67 20.21
N GLU A 11 -2.72 6.49 20.81
CA GLU A 11 -2.52 5.20 20.14
C GLU A 11 -3.54 4.98 19.01
N THR A 12 -4.79 5.34 19.28
CA THR A 12 -5.88 5.27 18.30
C THR A 12 -5.59 6.22 17.13
N SER A 13 -5.16 7.45 17.42
CA SER A 13 -4.82 8.45 16.41
C SER A 13 -3.67 7.99 15.48
N TRP A 14 -2.61 7.41 16.05
CA TRP A 14 -1.50 6.87 15.27
C TRP A 14 -1.91 5.67 14.42
N THR A 15 -2.74 4.78 14.97
CA THR A 15 -3.29 3.64 14.22
C THR A 15 -4.18 4.12 13.08
N LEU A 16 -5.09 5.07 13.31
CA LEU A 16 -5.92 5.64 12.24
C LEU A 16 -5.09 6.34 11.17
N THR A 17 -4.04 7.06 11.56
CA THR A 17 -3.11 7.70 10.63
C THR A 17 -2.44 6.64 9.72
N ASN A 18 -1.93 5.58 10.31
CA ASN A 18 -1.29 4.49 9.57
C ASN A 18 -2.30 3.79 8.64
N ILE A 19 -3.48 3.41 9.14
CA ILE A 19 -4.52 2.75 8.35
C ILE A 19 -4.98 3.62 7.18
N THR A 20 -5.24 4.92 7.40
CA THR A 20 -5.65 5.83 6.32
C THR A 20 -4.58 5.94 5.23
N TYR A 21 -3.31 6.05 5.63
CA TYR A 21 -2.21 6.04 4.66
C TYR A 21 -2.13 4.72 3.90
N MET A 22 -2.20 3.58 4.58
CA MET A 22 -2.12 2.25 3.96
C MET A 22 -3.27 2.02 2.98
N PHE A 23 -4.49 2.41 3.35
CA PHE A 23 -5.66 2.30 2.50
C PHE A 23 -5.54 3.16 1.24
N GLY A 24 -5.17 4.44 1.40
CA GLY A 24 -4.93 5.33 0.26
C GLY A 24 -3.81 4.83 -0.65
N SER A 25 -2.70 4.37 -0.04
CA SER A 25 -1.56 3.77 -0.77
C SER A 25 -1.96 2.52 -1.54
N TYR A 26 -2.80 1.66 -0.96
CA TYR A 26 -3.31 0.47 -1.64
C TYR A 26 -4.16 0.84 -2.86
N ILE A 27 -5.10 1.78 -2.70
CA ILE A 27 -5.92 2.25 -3.81
C ILE A 27 -5.04 2.78 -4.94
N MET A 28 -4.14 3.70 -4.60
CA MET A 28 -3.25 4.33 -5.57
C MET A 28 -2.39 3.29 -6.29
N PHE A 29 -1.61 2.51 -5.55
CA PHE A 29 -0.56 1.71 -6.16
C PHE A 29 -1.01 0.34 -6.67
N HIS A 30 -2.09 -0.23 -6.13
CA HIS A 30 -2.45 -1.62 -6.37
C HIS A 30 -3.85 -1.81 -6.98
N TYR A 31 -4.80 -0.89 -6.71
CA TYR A 31 -6.15 -0.96 -7.25
C TYR A 31 -6.29 -0.26 -8.60
N VAL A 32 -5.79 0.98 -8.71
CA VAL A 32 -5.88 1.76 -9.95
C VAL A 32 -4.93 1.18 -11.01
N ARG A 33 -5.43 1.05 -12.25
CA ARG A 33 -4.71 0.49 -13.41
C ARG A 33 -4.77 1.42 -14.60
N GLY A 34 -3.82 1.25 -15.52
CA GLY A 34 -3.70 2.03 -16.74
C GLY A 34 -3.33 3.49 -16.48
N VAL A 35 -3.35 4.29 -17.56
CA VAL A 35 -3.16 5.74 -17.53
C VAL A 35 -4.22 6.41 -18.40
N PRO A 36 -5.04 7.33 -17.86
CA PRO A 36 -6.24 7.81 -18.55
C PRO A 36 -6.00 8.75 -19.75
N PHE A 37 -4.78 9.30 -19.91
CA PHE A 37 -4.51 10.37 -20.88
C PHE A 37 -3.30 10.11 -21.79
N GLU A 38 -2.66 8.94 -21.69
CA GLU A 38 -1.44 8.65 -22.44
C GLU A 38 -1.68 7.51 -23.44
N PHE A 39 -1.40 7.78 -24.72
CA PHE A 39 -1.61 6.83 -25.81
C PHE A 39 -0.45 5.83 -25.87
N ASN A 40 -0.46 4.87 -24.95
CA ASN A 40 0.57 3.83 -24.84
C ASN A 40 0.26 2.55 -25.64
N SER A 41 -0.65 2.61 -26.61
CA SER A 41 -1.14 1.44 -27.38
C SER A 41 -1.57 0.25 -26.50
N GLY A 42 -2.06 0.51 -25.29
CA GLY A 42 -2.49 -0.49 -24.31
C GLY A 42 -1.38 -1.14 -23.47
N ALA A 43 -0.14 -0.67 -23.54
CA ALA A 43 1.00 -1.27 -22.82
C ALA A 43 0.80 -1.36 -21.29
N TYR A 44 0.00 -0.46 -20.71
CA TYR A 44 -0.19 -0.33 -19.27
C TYR A 44 -1.62 -0.66 -18.77
N ASP A 45 -2.56 -0.98 -19.66
CA ASP A 45 -3.99 -1.15 -19.31
C ASP A 45 -4.22 -2.19 -18.22
N ASN A 46 -3.39 -3.23 -18.22
CA ASN A 46 -3.48 -4.33 -17.26
C ASN A 46 -2.51 -4.20 -16.08
N LEU A 47 -1.72 -3.13 -15.99
CA LEU A 47 -0.75 -2.90 -14.93
C LEU A 47 -1.27 -1.88 -13.93
N ASN A 48 -1.06 -2.14 -12.64
CA ASN A 48 -1.35 -1.14 -11.60
C ASN A 48 -0.27 -0.06 -11.55
N MET A 49 -0.51 1.05 -10.85
CA MET A 49 0.45 2.16 -10.83
C MET A 49 1.83 1.74 -10.30
N TRP A 50 1.91 0.82 -9.33
CA TRP A 50 3.21 0.32 -8.86
C TRP A 50 4.01 -0.41 -9.94
N GLU A 51 3.34 -1.26 -10.70
CA GLU A 51 3.92 -2.05 -11.78
C GLU A 51 4.44 -1.15 -12.92
N GLN A 52 3.84 0.03 -13.11
CA GLN A 52 4.20 0.96 -14.19
C GLN A 52 5.41 1.86 -13.86
N ILE A 53 5.71 2.10 -12.58
CA ILE A 53 6.82 3.01 -12.17
C ILE A 53 8.14 2.56 -12.80
N ASP A 54 8.87 3.52 -13.36
CA ASP A 54 10.17 3.36 -14.03
C ASP A 54 10.14 2.26 -15.10
N ASP A 55 9.10 2.25 -15.94
CA ASP A 55 8.87 1.26 -17.00
C ASP A 55 8.89 -0.20 -16.48
N GLY A 56 8.44 -0.39 -15.24
CA GLY A 56 8.41 -1.69 -14.57
C GLY A 56 9.75 -2.15 -14.00
N ALA A 57 10.83 -1.37 -14.14
CA ALA A 57 12.12 -1.66 -13.55
C ALA A 57 11.98 -1.86 -12.03
N GLN A 58 12.65 -2.88 -11.50
CA GLN A 58 12.63 -3.21 -10.08
C GLN A 58 13.83 -2.56 -9.37
N TYR A 59 13.72 -2.36 -8.05
CA TYR A 59 14.80 -1.84 -7.20
C TYR A 59 15.36 -0.45 -7.57
N THR A 60 14.58 0.35 -8.28
CA THR A 60 14.91 1.74 -8.60
C THR A 60 14.88 2.63 -7.35
N PRO A 61 15.54 3.80 -7.37
CA PRO A 61 15.48 4.75 -6.26
C PRO A 61 14.04 5.14 -5.87
N ALA A 62 13.17 5.39 -6.86
CA ALA A 62 11.78 5.74 -6.63
C ALA A 62 11.01 4.61 -5.93
N LYS A 63 11.13 3.36 -6.42
CA LYS A 63 10.48 2.21 -5.77
C LYS A 63 11.03 1.95 -4.37
N LYS A 64 12.34 2.09 -4.14
CA LYS A 64 12.93 1.95 -2.80
C LYS A 64 12.40 3.01 -1.83
N PHE A 65 12.29 4.24 -2.28
CA PHE A 65 11.70 5.33 -1.50
C PHE A 65 10.23 5.04 -1.17
N LEU A 66 9.41 4.74 -2.18
CA LEU A 66 7.98 4.48 -1.99
C LEU A 66 7.70 3.21 -1.16
N LEU A 67 8.60 2.22 -1.19
CA LEU A 67 8.54 1.05 -0.32
C LEU A 67 8.87 1.41 1.13
N SER A 68 9.80 2.34 1.37
CA SER A 68 10.22 2.70 2.73
C SER A 68 9.18 3.52 3.48
N VAL A 69 8.39 4.36 2.80
CA VAL A 69 7.37 5.21 3.46
C VAL A 69 6.39 4.41 4.34
N PRO A 70 5.67 3.37 3.84
CA PRO A 70 4.76 2.60 4.69
C PRO A 70 5.49 1.89 5.83
N ILE A 71 6.73 1.44 5.62
CA ILE A 71 7.53 0.77 6.65
C ILE A 71 7.88 1.75 7.78
N VAL A 72 8.37 2.95 7.44
CA VAL A 72 8.70 3.99 8.43
C VAL A 72 7.45 4.42 9.18
N LEU A 73 6.32 4.61 8.49
CA LEU A 73 5.07 4.99 9.16
C LEU A 73 4.57 3.90 10.12
N PHE A 74 4.66 2.62 9.73
CA PHE A 74 4.35 1.50 10.62
C PHE A 74 5.25 1.48 11.86
N LEU A 75 6.55 1.73 11.70
CA LEU A 75 7.50 1.76 12.82
C LEU A 75 7.21 2.92 13.77
N LEU A 76 6.91 4.11 13.22
CA LEU A 76 6.48 5.26 14.02
C LEU A 76 5.17 4.96 14.76
N SER A 77 4.18 4.38 14.07
CA SER A 77 2.91 3.98 14.67
C SER A 77 3.14 3.00 15.82
N THR A 78 3.96 1.96 15.61
CA THR A 78 4.31 0.98 16.66
C THR A 78 4.98 1.63 17.88
N HIS A 79 5.87 2.59 17.64
CA HIS A 79 6.53 3.33 18.71
C HIS A 79 5.54 4.15 19.54
N TYR A 80 4.66 4.92 18.88
CA TYR A 80 3.68 5.77 19.56
C TYR A 80 2.44 5.03 20.09
N THR A 81 2.22 3.78 19.68
CA THR A 81 1.26 2.86 20.30
C THR A 81 1.89 2.05 21.43
N HIS A 82 3.10 2.42 21.88
CA HIS A 82 3.81 1.80 23.00
C HIS A 82 4.00 0.28 22.86
N TYR A 83 4.16 -0.21 21.62
CA TYR A 83 4.32 -1.65 21.32
C TYR A 83 3.15 -2.53 21.80
N ASP A 84 1.97 -1.94 22.03
CA ASP A 84 0.77 -2.69 22.33
C ASP A 84 0.45 -3.69 21.20
N LEU A 85 0.17 -4.93 21.60
CA LEU A 85 0.06 -6.05 20.67
C LEU A 85 -1.16 -5.92 19.73
N ALA A 86 -2.26 -5.35 20.21
CA ALA A 86 -3.47 -5.20 19.40
C ALA A 86 -3.25 -4.17 18.29
N TYR A 87 -2.74 -2.98 18.66
CA TYR A 87 -2.41 -1.95 17.68
C TYR A 87 -1.30 -2.39 16.73
N PHE A 88 -0.26 -3.06 17.24
CA PHE A 88 0.80 -3.65 16.41
C PHE A 88 0.22 -4.59 15.35
N THR A 89 -0.64 -5.53 15.76
CA THR A 89 -1.22 -6.52 14.85
C THR A 89 -2.03 -5.84 13.74
N ILE A 90 -2.88 -4.88 14.09
CA ILE A 90 -3.69 -4.12 13.12
C ILE A 90 -2.79 -3.38 12.13
N ASN A 91 -1.81 -2.63 12.62
CA ASN A 91 -0.90 -1.85 11.80
C ASN A 91 0.00 -2.73 10.92
N PHE A 92 0.40 -3.89 11.43
CA PHE A 92 1.24 -4.86 10.72
C PHE A 92 0.47 -5.54 9.58
N LEU A 93 -0.76 -5.96 9.81
CA LEU A 93 -1.60 -6.54 8.74
C LEU A 93 -1.85 -5.52 7.61
N ALA A 94 -2.07 -4.25 7.95
CA ALA A 94 -2.18 -3.18 6.97
C ALA A 94 -0.88 -2.95 6.18
N LEU A 95 0.27 -2.99 6.87
CA LEU A 95 1.58 -2.93 6.22
C LEU A 95 1.75 -4.08 5.21
N LEU A 96 1.43 -5.31 5.61
CA LEU A 96 1.56 -6.48 4.73
C LEU A 96 0.71 -6.33 3.47
N ALA A 97 -0.53 -5.86 3.59
CA ALA A 97 -1.42 -5.62 2.46
C ALA A 97 -0.83 -4.64 1.42
N VAL A 98 -0.02 -3.68 1.87
CA VAL A 98 0.60 -2.66 1.02
C VAL A 98 1.99 -3.06 0.50
N VAL A 99 2.78 -3.75 1.31
CA VAL A 99 4.17 -4.12 1.01
C VAL A 99 4.26 -5.40 0.19
N VAL A 100 3.48 -6.43 0.50
CA VAL A 100 3.56 -7.71 -0.22
C VAL A 100 3.36 -7.55 -1.73
N PRO A 101 2.36 -6.79 -2.23
CA PRO A 101 2.20 -6.60 -3.67
C PRO A 101 3.28 -5.72 -4.31
N LYS A 102 4.08 -4.99 -3.50
CA LYS A 102 5.23 -4.22 -4.01
C LYS A 102 6.46 -5.08 -4.29
N LEU A 103 6.55 -6.27 -3.70
CA LEU A 103 7.69 -7.16 -3.87
C LEU A 103 7.75 -7.72 -5.29
N PRO A 104 8.95 -7.92 -5.87
CA PRO A 104 9.09 -8.45 -7.23
C PRO A 104 8.45 -9.83 -7.44
N MET A 105 8.42 -10.66 -6.40
CA MET A 105 7.75 -11.97 -6.43
C MET A 105 6.23 -11.87 -6.64
N SER A 106 5.63 -10.73 -6.32
CA SER A 106 4.20 -10.47 -6.45
C SER A 106 3.83 -9.81 -7.78
N HIS A 107 4.81 -9.62 -8.67
CA HIS A 107 4.60 -8.93 -9.94
C HIS A 107 3.52 -9.63 -10.77
N ARG A 108 2.53 -8.87 -11.24
CA ARG A 108 1.36 -9.37 -11.98
C ARG A 108 0.48 -10.37 -11.24
N MET A 109 0.76 -10.68 -9.97
CA MET A 109 -0.16 -11.45 -9.16
C MET A 109 -1.40 -10.62 -8.90
N ARG A 110 -2.57 -11.25 -9.05
CA ARG A 110 -3.87 -10.63 -8.79
C ARG A 110 -4.46 -11.35 -7.60
N VAL A 111 -4.59 -10.64 -6.48
CA VAL A 111 -5.31 -11.16 -5.30
C VAL A 111 -6.79 -10.91 -5.55
N GLY A 112 -7.43 -11.81 -6.30
CA GLY A 112 -8.86 -11.78 -6.56
C GLY A 112 -9.57 -12.77 -5.66
N LEU A 113 -10.29 -12.30 -4.63
CA LEU A 113 -11.31 -13.14 -3.99
C LEU A 113 -12.44 -13.52 -4.97
N PHE A 114 -12.54 -12.79 -6.10
CA PHE A 114 -13.53 -12.98 -7.16
C PHE A 114 -12.92 -12.89 -8.57
N SER A 115 -11.61 -13.15 -8.75
CA SER A 115 -11.09 -13.30 -10.11
C SER A 115 -11.73 -14.55 -10.69
N GLY A 116 -12.66 -14.37 -11.63
CA GLY A 116 -13.29 -15.47 -12.35
C GLY A 116 -12.26 -16.44 -12.91
N ILE A 117 -12.68 -17.69 -13.07
CA ILE A 117 -11.90 -18.74 -13.73
C ILE A 117 -11.40 -18.16 -15.06
N PRO A 118 -10.10 -18.28 -15.39
CA PRO A 118 -9.61 -17.83 -16.69
C PRO A 118 -10.42 -18.52 -17.79
N GLU A 119 -11.03 -17.76 -18.70
CA GLU A 119 -11.58 -18.34 -19.92
C GLU A 119 -10.39 -18.83 -20.78
N GLU A 120 -10.44 -20.11 -21.16
CA GLU A 120 -9.48 -20.77 -22.05
C GLU A 120 -9.48 -20.18 -23.47
#